data_AF-A0A3M1AFL5-F1
#
_entry.id   AF-A0A3M1AFL5-F1
#
_cell.length_a   1.000
_cell.length_b   1.000
_cell.length_c   1.000
_cell.angle_alpha   90.00
_cell.angle_beta   90.00
_cell.angle_gamma   90.00
#
_symmetry.space_group_name_H-M   'P 1'
#
loop_
_entity.id
_entity.type
_entity.pdbx_description
1 polymer ?
#
loop_
_entity_poly.entity_id
_entity_poly.type
_entity_poly.pdbx_seq_one_letter_code
_entity_poly.pdbx_strand_id
1 'polypeptide(L)' 'LVGVEYSYLDILFLRGGYKFNFDEESWALGLGVRFKGMRLDYSYSDFGDYFNPVHRFTVGFGMK' A
#
# COMPACT_ATOMS: atom_id res chain seq x y z
N LEU A 1 3.82 -6.38 14.06
CA LEU A 1 3.54 -6.08 12.64
C LEU A 1 2.74 -7.23 12.08
N VAL A 2 1.42 -7.06 11.97
CA VAL A 2 0.55 -8.03 11.28
C VAL A 2 0.21 -7.43 9.93
N GLY A 3 0.37 -8.20 8.86
CA GLY A 3 0.09 -7.74 7.50
C GLY A 3 -0.66 -8.81 6.73
N VAL A 4 -1.61 -8.36 5.92
CA VAL A 4 -2.32 -9.17 4.92
C VAL A 4 -1.97 -8.64 3.54
N GLU A 5 -1.60 -9.55 2.65
CA GLU A 5 -1.44 -9.26 1.23
C GLU A 5 -2.34 -10.21 0.45
N TYR A 6 -3.13 -9.66 -0.46
CA TYR A 6 -3.97 -10.40 -1.37
C TYR A 6 -3.66 -9.98 -2.80
N SER A 7 -3.25 -10.92 -3.62
CA SER A 7 -2.97 -10.72 -5.04
C SER A 7 -3.94 -11.52 -5.89
N TYR A 8 -4.64 -10.86 -6.81
CA TYR A 8 -5.56 -11.47 -7.74
C TYR A 8 -5.00 -11.42 -9.17
N LEU A 9 -4.70 -12.59 -9.73
CA LEU A 9 -4.28 -12.79 -11.12
C LEU A 9 -3.10 -11.91 -11.60
N ASP A 10 -2.22 -11.48 -10.69
CA ASP A 10 -1.16 -10.48 -10.96
C ASP A 10 -1.66 -9.13 -11.52
N ILE A 11 -2.98 -8.90 -11.52
CA ILE A 11 -3.63 -7.69 -12.02
C ILE A 11 -3.97 -6.76 -10.86
N LEU A 12 -4.45 -7.30 -9.73
CA LEU A 12 -4.86 -6.52 -8.58
C LEU A 12 -4.10 -6.98 -7.34
N PHE A 13 -3.60 -6.02 -6.56
CA PHE A 13 -2.84 -6.24 -5.35
C PHE A 13 -3.45 -5.39 -4.24
N LEU A 14 -3.86 -6.02 -3.15
CA LEU A 14 -4.38 -5.38 -1.96
C LEU A 14 -3.45 -5.73 -0.81
N ARG A 15 -3.00 -4.71 -0.09
CA ARG A 15 -2.06 -4.82 1.01
C ARG A 15 -2.65 -4.08 2.19
N GLY A 16 -2.65 -4.70 3.36
CA GLY A 16 -3.06 -4.09 4.60
C GLY A 16 -2.06 -4.46 5.68
N GLY A 17 -1.62 -3.50 6.46
CA GLY A 17 -0.66 -3.72 7.55
C GLY A 17 -1.13 -2.97 8.78
N TYR A 18 -1.05 -3.61 9.93
CA TYR A 18 -1.26 -2.94 11.20
C TYR A 18 -0.03 -3.12 12.07
N LYS A 19 0.53 -1.99 12.51
CA LYS A 19 1.74 -1.93 13.30
C LYS A 19 1.35 -1.59 14.73
N PHE A 20 1.00 -2.63 15.49
CA PHE A 20 0.95 -2.57 16.96
C PHE A 20 2.38 -2.42 17.48
N ASN A 21 2.88 -1.19 17.60
CA ASN A 21 4.03 -0.89 18.44
C ASN A 21 3.68 0.34 19.26
N PHE A 22 4.04 0.26 20.53
CA PHE A 22 3.75 1.16 21.65
C PHE A 22 3.44 2.62 21.28
N ASP A 23 2.33 3.12 21.85
CA ASP A 23 1.82 4.51 21.84
C ASP A 23 1.36 5.11 20.49
N GLU A 24 1.77 4.57 19.34
CA GLU A 24 1.36 5.07 18.01
C GLU A 24 0.74 3.94 17.17
N GLU A 25 -0.60 3.87 17.15
CA GLU A 25 -1.37 2.96 16.28
C GLU A 25 -1.14 3.32 14.80
N SER A 26 -0.09 2.76 14.18
CA SER A 26 0.23 3.02 12.77
C SER A 26 -0.33 1.92 11.86
N TRP A 27 -1.36 2.23 11.09
CA TRP A 27 -1.94 1.32 10.09
C TRP A 27 -1.52 1.73 8.68
N ALA A 28 -1.42 0.76 7.79
CA ALA A 28 -0.99 0.94 6.41
C ALA A 28 -1.95 0.20 5.48
N LEU A 29 -2.32 0.86 4.38
CA LEU A 29 -3.12 0.27 3.32
C LEU A 29 -2.40 0.47 1.99
N GLY A 30 -2.52 -0.49 1.09
CA GLY A 30 -1.92 -0.42 -0.23
C GLY A 30 -2.84 -1.08 -1.25
N LEU A 31 -2.93 -0.46 -2.42
CA LEU A 31 -3.67 -0.96 -3.56
C LEU A 31 -2.79 -0.85 -4.80
N GLY A 32 -2.69 -1.91 -5.57
CA GLY A 32 -1.91 -1.97 -6.79
C GLY A 32 -2.74 -2.54 -7.93
N VAL A 33 -2.63 -1.95 -9.11
CA VAL A 33 -3.26 -2.44 -10.34
C VAL A 33 -2.20 -2.52 -11.44
N ARG A 34 -2.17 -3.65 -12.15
CA ARG A 34 -1.37 -3.85 -13.35
C ARG A 34 -2.27 -4.07 -14.55
N PHE A 35 -2.09 -3.27 -15.60
CA PHE A 35 -2.86 -3.38 -16.81
C PHE A 35 -1.98 -3.10 -18.04
N LYS A 36 -1.83 -4.09 -18.93
CA LYS A 36 -1.13 -3.96 -20.23
C LYS A 36 0.21 -3.21 -20.17
N GLY A 37 1.07 -3.53 -19.19
CA GLY A 37 2.39 -2.90 -19.02
C GLY A 37 2.38 -1.59 -18.22
N MET A 38 1.21 -1.08 -17.83
CA MET A 38 1.06 -0.02 -16.85
C MET A 38 0.88 -0.62 -15.46
N ARG A 39 1.53 -0.01 -14.47
CA ARG A 39 1.46 -0.38 -13.06
C ARG A 39 1.08 0.87 -12.28
N LEU A 40 -0.02 0.83 -11.54
CA LEU A 40 -0.37 1.85 -10.56
C LEU A 40 -0.30 1.24 -9.18
N ASP A 41 0.42 1.85 -8.25
CA ASP A 41 0.40 1.51 -6.84
C ASP A 41 0.05 2.74 -6.02
N TYR A 42 -1.02 2.63 -5.25
CA TYR A 42 -1.37 3.53 -4.19
C TYR A 42 -0.97 2.91 -2.85
N SER A 43 -0.39 3.70 -1.96
CA SER A 43 -0.06 3.27 -0.60
C SER A 43 -0.33 4.42 0.37
N TYR A 44 -1.05 4.08 1.41
CA TYR A 44 -1.39 4.94 2.53
C TYR A 44 -0.70 4.38 3.77
N SER A 45 -0.04 5.24 4.53
CA SER A 45 0.58 4.87 5.78
C SER A 45 0.27 5.94 6.80
N ASP A 46 -0.51 5.56 7.80
CA ASP A 46 -0.79 6.35 8.98
C ASP A 46 0.31 6.10 10.01
N PHE A 47 0.78 7.19 10.61
CA PHE A 47 1.88 7.18 11.58
C PHE A 47 1.42 7.72 12.95
N GLY A 48 0.13 7.57 13.28
CA GLY A 48 -0.42 8.02 14.57
C GLY A 48 -0.56 9.54 14.70
N ASP A 49 -0.91 10.01 15.90
CA ASP A 49 -1.25 11.42 16.21
C ASP A 49 -0.11 12.42 15.96
N TYR A 50 1.15 11.97 15.96
CA TYR A 50 2.33 12.84 15.88
C TYR A 50 2.86 13.06 14.45
N PHE A 51 2.48 12.20 13.51
CA PHE A 51 2.98 12.27 12.14
C PHE A 51 1.82 12.32 11.14
N ASN A 52 1.89 13.29 10.22
CA ASN A 52 0.90 13.39 9.16
C ASN A 52 0.84 12.10 8.33
N PRO A 53 -0.36 11.61 7.99
CA PRO A 53 -0.51 10.44 7.15
C PRO A 53 0.15 10.64 5.80
N VAL A 54 0.86 9.61 5.33
CA VAL A 54 1.62 9.64 4.09
C VAL A 54 0.82 8.92 3.00
N HIS A 55 0.55 9.66 1.93
CA HIS A 55 -0.06 9.14 0.71
C HIS A 55 1.01 9.04 -0.37
N ARG A 56 1.26 7.83 -0.87
CA ARG A 56 2.19 7.56 -1.97
C ARG A 56 1.42 7.05 -3.17
N PHE A 57 1.57 7.75 -4.29
CA PHE A 57 1.08 7.32 -5.60
C PHE A 57 2.29 6.99 -6.46
N THR A 58 2.31 5.80 -7.03
CA THR A 58 3.36 5.33 -7.92
C THR A 58 2.72 4.91 -9.24
N VAL A 59 3.27 5.40 -10.33
CA VAL A 59 2.87 4.97 -11.68
C VAL A 59 4.12 4.49 -12.39
N GLY A 60 4.11 3.22 -12.78
CA GLY A 60 5.12 2.58 -13.59
C GLY A 60 4.58 2.34 -14.99
N PHE A 61 5.40 2.61 -16.00
CA PHE A 61 5.13 2.29 -17.39
C PHE A 61 6.26 1.41 -17.90
N GLY A 62 5.92 0.22 -18.39
CA GLY A 62 6.84 -0.68 -19.05
C GLY A 62 6.28 -1.02 -20.43
N MET A 63 6.97 -0.58 -21.48
CA MET A 63 6.78 -1.14 -22.81
C MET A 63 7.44 -2.52 -22.80
N LYS A 64 6.65 -3.58 -22.97
CA LYS A 64 7.19 -4.92 -23.24
C LYS A 64 7.61 -5.02 -24.69
#